data_AF-A0A8T5HQD5-F1
#
_entry.id   AF-A0A8T5HQD5-F1
#
_cell.length_a   1.000
_cell.length_b   1.000
_cell.length_c   1.000
_cell.angle_alpha   90.00
_cell.angle_beta   90.00
_cell.angle_gamma   90.00
#
_symmetry.space_group_name_H-M   'P 1'
#
loop_
_entity.id
_entity.type
_entity.pdbx_description
1 polymer ?
#
loop_
_entity_poly.entity_id
_entity_poly.type
_entity_poly.pdbx_seq_one_letter_code
_entity_poly.pdbx_strand_id
1 'polypeptide(L)'
;MSICTICKKTSEETTLYPGIQETEMVNVCEECAEDQNIPIIKKPSDSQLSQADTSYSVRERLDRMSGRRDTTEISGDQTITQRNLSKLKMPKPKQYHPDILDDYSWTLNMARRRIKMTTSQLAKKIDTTPESIQQIEKGTLPENFKEIFLKIEALLGIKLLKDHKPQINFTRNNRNREQEILKSVETRMKNPEAELEEEEEIEEMEEIHKKIEQEEIKLSKRKDIQNVTLNDLIDRKRAREKYKMQTKQNEMMGDDIDIEEL
;
A
#
# COMPACT_ATOMS: atom_id res chain seq x y z
N MET A 1 14.69 67.95 31.53
CA MET A 1 15.10 67.03 30.46
C MET A 1 16.34 66.31 30.94
N SER A 2 16.27 65.00 31.14
CA SER A 2 17.46 64.19 31.46
C SER A 2 18.22 63.89 30.17
N ILE A 3 19.54 63.98 30.25
CA ILE A 3 20.46 63.81 29.12
C ILE A 3 21.51 62.79 29.57
N CYS A 4 21.97 61.94 28.66
CA CYS A 4 23.12 61.08 28.94
C CYS A 4 24.40 61.91 29.10
N THR A 5 25.15 61.72 30.17
CA THR A 5 26.41 62.47 30.40
C THR A 5 27.51 62.16 29.40
N ILE A 6 27.50 60.97 28.78
CA ILE A 6 28.54 60.53 27.85
C ILE A 6 28.18 60.91 26.41
N CYS A 7 27.02 60.44 25.92
CA CYS A 7 26.63 60.63 24.51
C CYS A 7 25.75 61.86 24.26
N LYS A 8 25.29 62.56 25.31
CA LYS A 8 24.40 63.72 25.23
C LYS A 8 23.06 63.49 24.52
N LYS A 9 22.69 62.22 24.26
CA LYS A 9 21.36 61.85 23.76
C LYS A 9 20.29 62.22 24.80
N THR A 10 19.14 62.66 24.31
CA THR A 10 17.99 63.04 25.14
C THR A 10 17.16 61.81 25.51
N SER A 11 16.34 61.94 26.56
CA SER A 11 15.39 60.91 27.00
C SER A 11 14.31 60.55 25.97
N GLU A 12 14.19 61.32 24.89
CA GLU A 12 13.24 61.06 23.79
C GLU A 12 13.81 60.07 22.77
N GLU A 13 15.14 60.03 22.60
CA GLU A 13 15.81 59.16 21.64
C GLU A 13 16.21 57.81 22.23
N THR A 14 16.52 57.77 23.54
CA THR A 14 17.03 56.56 24.20
C THR A 14 16.57 56.46 25.65
N THR A 15 16.39 55.22 26.13
CA THR A 15 16.08 54.94 27.54
C THR A 15 17.31 55.21 28.39
N LEU A 16 17.20 56.19 29.27
CA LEU A 16 18.24 56.53 30.24
C LEU A 16 18.01 55.79 31.54
N TYR A 17 19.09 55.25 32.10
CA TYR A 17 19.09 54.59 33.38
C TYR A 17 20.03 55.31 34.36
N PRO A 18 19.71 55.31 35.67
CA PRO A 18 20.67 55.75 36.67
C PRO A 18 21.81 54.73 36.78
N GLY A 19 23.03 55.19 36.57
CA GLY A 19 24.27 54.46 36.79
C GLY A 19 25.11 55.10 37.90
N ILE A 20 26.03 54.34 38.46
CA ILE A 20 26.97 54.82 39.50
C ILE A 20 28.34 55.02 38.86
N GLN A 21 28.84 56.26 38.86
CA GLN A 21 30.19 56.58 38.40
C GLN A 21 30.96 57.23 39.54
N GLU A 22 32.07 56.62 39.96
CA GLU A 22 32.95 57.02 41.07
C GLU A 22 32.21 57.25 42.40
N THR A 23 31.57 58.40 42.58
CA THR A 23 30.81 58.78 43.79
C THR A 23 29.47 59.47 43.48
N GLU A 24 29.07 59.59 42.22
CA GLU A 24 27.86 60.30 41.80
C GLU A 24 26.88 59.40 41.04
N MET A 25 25.57 59.67 41.19
CA MET A 25 24.53 59.03 40.39
C MET A 25 24.33 59.81 39.10
N VAL A 26 24.53 59.12 37.98
CA VAL A 26 24.55 59.73 36.65
C VAL A 26 23.54 59.05 35.74
N ASN A 27 22.87 59.80 34.87
CA ASN A 27 21.97 59.20 33.87
C ASN A 27 22.77 58.78 32.63
N VAL A 28 22.73 57.49 32.31
CA VAL A 28 23.51 56.88 31.23
C VAL A 28 22.58 56.01 30.35
N CYS A 29 22.81 55.96 29.04
CA CYS A 29 22.11 55.01 28.17
C CYS A 29 22.75 53.61 28.25
N GLU A 30 22.04 52.57 27.81
CA GLU A 30 22.52 51.19 27.88
C GLU A 30 23.85 51.00 27.11
N GLU A 31 23.96 51.58 25.93
CA GLU A 31 25.18 51.56 25.10
C GLU A 31 26.40 52.11 25.85
N CYS A 32 26.29 53.31 26.44
CA CYS A 32 27.42 53.93 27.15
C CYS A 32 27.76 53.21 28.47
N ALA A 33 26.80 52.51 29.07
CA ALA A 33 27.05 51.75 30.28
C ALA A 33 27.81 50.44 30.00
N GLU A 34 27.54 49.79 28.87
CA GLU A 34 28.31 48.63 28.42
C GLU A 34 29.74 49.05 28.04
N ASP A 35 29.89 50.11 27.25
CA ASP A 35 31.20 50.59 26.78
C ASP A 35 32.14 51.01 27.92
N GLN A 36 31.59 51.68 28.94
CA GLN A 36 32.36 52.20 30.07
C GLN A 36 32.27 51.32 31.33
N ASN A 37 31.62 50.15 31.24
CA ASN A 37 31.36 49.24 32.36
C ASN A 37 30.72 49.94 33.58
N ILE A 38 29.76 50.85 33.34
CA ILE A 38 29.05 51.57 34.40
C ILE A 38 27.91 50.66 34.90
N PRO A 39 27.85 50.33 36.19
CA PRO A 39 26.75 49.53 36.74
C PRO A 39 25.45 50.33 36.70
N ILE A 40 24.47 49.81 35.96
CA ILE A 40 23.12 50.38 35.87
C ILE A 40 22.21 49.79 36.94
N ILE A 41 21.42 50.65 37.59
CA ILE A 41 20.30 50.24 38.45
C ILE A 41 19.01 50.28 37.63
N LYS A 42 18.53 49.11 37.20
CA LYS A 42 17.22 48.98 36.55
C LYS A 42 16.13 49.02 37.62
N LYS A 43 15.22 50.00 37.53
CA LYS A 43 14.02 50.00 38.38
C LYS A 43 13.17 48.77 38.03
N PRO A 44 12.67 48.02 39.02
CA PRO A 44 11.79 46.90 38.76
C PRO A 44 10.51 47.38 38.07
N SER A 45 9.95 46.54 37.19
CA SER A 45 8.68 46.85 36.52
C SER A 45 7.50 46.72 37.47
N ASP A 46 6.39 47.38 37.17
CA ASP A 46 5.15 47.29 37.97
C ASP A 46 4.63 45.84 38.07
N SER A 47 4.88 45.04 37.04
CA SER A 47 4.60 43.59 37.03
C SER A 47 5.50 42.80 37.99
N GLN A 48 6.74 43.22 38.20
CA GLN A 48 7.65 42.59 39.16
C GLN A 48 7.31 42.99 40.60
N LEU A 49 6.90 44.24 40.81
CA LEU A 49 6.44 44.73 42.10
C LEU A 49 5.17 44.01 42.56
N SER A 50 4.17 43.89 41.68
CA SER A 50 2.93 43.17 41.99
C SER A 50 3.15 41.68 42.27
N GLN A 51 4.08 41.01 41.59
CA GLN A 51 4.46 39.62 41.86
C GLN A 51 5.27 39.42 43.16
N ALA A 52 5.91 40.48 43.67
CA ALA A 52 6.62 40.44 44.95
C ALA A 52 5.64 40.55 46.14
N ASP A 53 4.55 41.29 45.97
CA ASP A 53 3.50 41.44 46.99
C ASP A 53 2.62 40.19 47.15
N THR A 54 2.54 39.33 46.11
CA THR A 54 1.79 38.08 46.20
C THR A 54 2.53 37.01 47.01
N SER A 55 1.90 36.51 48.08
CA SER A 55 2.45 35.41 48.87
C SER A 55 2.31 34.07 48.14
N TYR A 56 3.43 33.44 47.80
CA TYR A 56 3.43 32.10 47.20
C TYR A 56 2.95 31.03 48.19
N SER A 57 2.13 30.12 47.70
CA SER A 57 1.74 28.92 48.45
C SER A 57 2.95 27.99 48.66
N VAL A 58 2.87 27.11 49.67
CA VAL A 58 3.94 26.13 49.95
C VAL A 58 4.23 25.26 48.72
N ARG A 59 3.19 24.91 47.96
CA ARG A 59 3.31 24.12 46.72
C ARG A 59 4.06 24.90 45.64
N GLU A 60 3.70 26.15 45.39
CA GLU A 60 4.38 27.00 44.41
C GLU A 60 5.85 27.22 44.74
N ARG A 61 6.20 27.37 46.03
CA ARG A 61 7.61 27.47 46.44
C ARG A 61 8.38 26.19 46.11
N LEU A 62 7.81 25.03 46.42
CA LEU A 62 8.43 23.73 46.12
C LEU A 62 8.58 23.51 44.61
N ASP A 63 7.57 23.87 43.82
CA ASP A 63 7.60 23.74 42.37
C ASP A 63 8.68 24.66 41.76
N ARG A 64 8.78 25.91 42.21
CA ARG A 64 9.81 26.86 41.75
C ARG A 64 11.23 26.44 42.15
N MET A 65 11.39 25.90 43.37
CA MET A 65 12.66 25.35 43.85
C MET A 65 13.09 24.09 43.10
N SER A 66 12.13 23.29 42.63
CA SER A 66 12.39 22.05 41.88
C SER A 66 12.74 22.29 40.40
N GLY A 67 12.63 23.52 39.91
CA GLY A 67 12.82 23.85 38.49
C GLY A 67 11.72 23.33 37.56
N ARG A 68 10.64 22.75 38.10
CA ARG A 68 9.45 22.38 37.32
C ARG A 68 8.63 23.63 37.08
N ARG A 69 8.82 24.26 35.92
CA ARG A 69 7.90 25.31 35.44
C ARG A 69 6.51 24.73 35.24
N ASP A 70 5.52 25.59 35.45
CA ASP A 70 4.09 25.32 35.61
C ASP A 70 3.55 24.16 34.76
N THR A 71 2.95 23.17 35.44
CA THR A 71 2.37 21.96 34.83
C THR A 71 1.06 22.21 34.08
N THR A 72 0.60 23.45 33.97
CA THR A 72 -0.70 23.80 33.36
C THR A 72 -0.60 24.18 31.89
N GLU A 73 0.59 24.47 31.38
CA GLU A 73 0.79 24.75 29.95
C GLU A 73 1.63 23.61 29.34
N ILE A 74 0.98 22.78 28.53
CA ILE A 74 1.68 21.81 27.68
C ILE A 74 2.59 22.63 26.77
N SER A 75 3.90 22.61 27.03
CA SER A 75 4.89 23.28 26.20
C SER A 75 4.64 22.98 24.72
N GLY A 76 4.80 23.97 23.84
CA GLY A 76 4.64 23.78 22.39
C GLY A 76 5.41 22.56 21.89
N ASP A 77 6.58 22.29 22.45
CA ASP A 77 7.40 21.11 22.12
C ASP A 77 6.75 19.79 22.53
N GLN A 78 6.03 19.75 23.66
CA GLN A 78 5.25 18.59 24.06
C GLN A 78 4.08 18.34 23.10
N THR A 79 3.43 19.40 22.59
CA THR A 79 2.38 19.22 21.57
C THR A 79 2.95 18.70 20.26
N ILE A 80 4.12 19.18 19.84
CA ILE A 80 4.81 18.74 18.61
C ILE A 80 5.26 17.28 18.74
N THR A 81 5.87 16.92 19.85
CA THR A 81 6.32 15.55 20.12
C THR A 81 5.15 14.58 20.20
N GLN A 82 4.06 14.92 20.90
CA GLN A 82 2.86 14.08 20.94
C GLN A 82 2.21 13.94 19.55
N ARG A 83 2.16 15.02 18.76
CA ARG A 83 1.67 14.98 17.39
C ARG A 83 2.53 14.07 16.52
N ASN A 84 3.86 14.13 16.65
CA ASN A 84 4.77 13.27 15.90
C ASN A 84 4.69 11.81 16.36
N LEU A 85 4.58 11.55 17.67
CA LEU A 85 4.34 10.21 18.23
C LEU A 85 3.03 9.61 17.71
N SER A 86 1.97 10.41 17.57
CA SER A 86 0.70 9.93 16.99
C SER A 86 0.80 9.52 15.52
N LYS A 87 1.73 10.10 14.75
CA LYS A 87 2.02 9.70 13.35
C LYS A 87 2.81 8.39 13.27
N LEU A 88 3.53 8.04 14.33
CA LEU A 88 4.31 6.80 14.45
C LEU A 88 3.47 5.61 14.94
N LYS A 89 2.15 5.76 15.13
CA LYS A 89 1.29 4.64 15.50
C LYS A 89 1.34 3.59 14.41
N MET A 90 1.79 2.39 14.78
CA MET A 90 1.78 1.22 13.91
C MET A 90 0.35 0.99 13.40
N PRO A 91 0.15 0.78 12.09
CA PRO A 91 -1.16 0.48 11.57
C PRO A 91 -1.69 -0.79 12.25
N LYS A 92 -3.01 -0.82 12.48
CA LYS A 92 -3.67 -2.02 13.01
C LYS A 92 -3.41 -3.19 12.06
N PRO A 93 -3.26 -4.43 12.58
CA PRO A 93 -3.13 -5.60 11.72
C PRO A 93 -4.39 -5.75 10.85
N LYS A 94 -4.18 -6.26 9.63
CA LYS A 94 -5.27 -6.54 8.68
C LYS A 94 -6.18 -7.63 9.25
N GLN A 95 -7.48 -7.53 8.99
CA GLN A 95 -8.43 -8.59 9.31
C GLN A 95 -8.27 -9.74 8.31
N TYR A 96 -8.12 -10.95 8.85
CA TYR A 96 -8.06 -12.16 8.05
C TYR A 96 -9.45 -12.77 7.88
N HIS A 97 -9.74 -13.26 6.68
CA HIS A 97 -10.92 -14.06 6.40
C HIS A 97 -10.52 -15.22 5.47
N PRO A 98 -11.00 -16.46 5.70
CA PRO A 98 -10.61 -17.63 4.90
C PRO A 98 -10.86 -17.44 3.40
N ASP A 99 -12.03 -16.91 3.02
CA ASP A 99 -12.43 -16.72 1.61
C ASP A 99 -11.63 -15.63 0.86
N ILE A 100 -10.83 -14.82 1.56
CA ILE A 100 -10.19 -13.61 1.01
C ILE A 100 -8.69 -13.86 0.82
N LEU A 101 -8.12 -13.27 -0.24
CA LEU A 101 -6.67 -13.23 -0.45
C LEU A 101 -5.99 -12.37 0.61
N ASP A 102 -4.88 -12.86 1.16
CA ASP A 102 -4.17 -12.19 2.27
C ASP A 102 -3.72 -10.75 1.91
N ASP A 103 -3.47 -10.50 0.62
CA ASP A 103 -3.04 -9.22 0.06
C ASP A 103 -4.16 -8.34 -0.51
N TYR A 104 -5.44 -8.65 -0.23
CA TYR A 104 -6.60 -7.95 -0.81
C TYR A 104 -6.53 -6.42 -0.73
N SER A 105 -6.10 -5.85 0.41
CA SER A 105 -5.99 -4.41 0.62
C SER A 105 -4.95 -3.78 -0.33
N TRP A 106 -3.83 -4.47 -0.53
CA TRP A 106 -2.75 -4.00 -1.40
C TRP A 106 -3.13 -4.14 -2.88
N THR A 107 -3.72 -5.27 -3.28
CA THR A 107 -4.16 -5.50 -4.66
C THR A 107 -5.22 -4.50 -5.08
N LEU A 108 -6.19 -4.20 -4.22
CA LEU A 108 -7.21 -3.18 -4.43
C LEU A 108 -6.57 -1.79 -4.62
N ASN A 109 -5.70 -1.38 -3.70
CA ASN A 109 -5.08 -0.06 -3.73
C ASN A 109 -4.20 0.11 -4.98
N MET A 110 -3.42 -0.91 -5.34
CA MET A 110 -2.60 -0.90 -6.55
C MET A 110 -3.45 -0.77 -7.81
N ALA A 111 -4.51 -1.55 -7.93
CA ALA A 111 -5.35 -1.48 -9.11
C ALA A 111 -6.11 -0.16 -9.24
N ARG A 112 -6.65 0.35 -8.14
CA ARG A 112 -7.29 1.67 -8.14
C ARG A 112 -6.29 2.75 -8.59
N ARG A 113 -5.04 2.68 -8.11
CA ARG A 113 -3.98 3.62 -8.51
C ARG A 113 -3.60 3.50 -9.99
N ARG A 114 -3.57 2.28 -10.55
CA ARG A 114 -3.32 2.07 -12.00
C ARG A 114 -4.37 2.74 -12.87
N ILE A 115 -5.63 2.71 -12.43
CA ILE A 115 -6.77 3.36 -13.12
C ILE A 115 -6.86 4.87 -12.76
N LYS A 116 -6.00 5.36 -11.85
CA LYS A 116 -5.94 6.75 -11.36
C LYS A 116 -7.27 7.27 -10.82
N MET A 117 -7.99 6.41 -10.10
CA MET A 117 -9.32 6.73 -9.57
C MET A 117 -9.26 7.04 -8.08
N THR A 118 -10.02 8.03 -7.60
CA THR A 118 -10.12 8.31 -6.16
C THR A 118 -11.06 7.32 -5.47
N THR A 119 -10.97 7.18 -4.14
CA THR A 119 -11.88 6.30 -3.37
C THR A 119 -13.34 6.72 -3.56
N SER A 120 -13.61 8.03 -3.62
CA SER A 120 -14.95 8.58 -3.84
C SER A 120 -15.48 8.30 -5.25
N GLN A 121 -14.60 8.33 -6.26
CA GLN A 121 -14.98 7.93 -7.61
C GLN A 121 -15.28 6.43 -7.69
N LEU A 122 -14.49 5.58 -7.01
CA LEU A 122 -14.70 4.12 -6.96
C LEU A 122 -16.03 3.79 -6.33
N ALA A 123 -16.33 4.44 -5.21
CA ALA A 123 -17.60 4.35 -4.50
C ALA A 123 -18.79 4.65 -5.43
N LYS A 124 -18.70 5.74 -6.20
CA LYS A 124 -19.75 6.15 -7.15
C LYS A 124 -19.96 5.17 -8.29
N LYS A 125 -18.94 4.43 -8.75
CA LYS A 125 -19.13 3.44 -9.83
C LYS A 125 -19.67 2.10 -9.34
N ILE A 126 -19.50 1.81 -8.05
CA ILE A 126 -19.87 0.54 -7.41
C ILE A 126 -21.19 0.68 -6.63
N ASP A 127 -21.74 1.89 -6.57
CA ASP A 127 -22.90 2.27 -5.76
C ASP A 127 -22.72 1.89 -4.29
N THR A 128 -21.57 2.25 -3.72
CA THR A 128 -21.20 1.97 -2.33
C THR A 128 -20.76 3.24 -1.60
N THR A 129 -20.71 3.18 -0.27
CA THR A 129 -20.20 4.30 0.53
C THR A 129 -18.67 4.40 0.41
N PRO A 130 -18.11 5.62 0.34
CA PRO A 130 -16.66 5.81 0.24
C PRO A 130 -15.92 5.28 1.49
N GLU A 131 -16.60 5.25 2.63
CA GLU A 131 -16.08 4.73 3.90
C GLU A 131 -15.80 3.23 3.82
N SER A 132 -16.69 2.44 3.21
CA SER A 132 -16.52 0.99 3.06
C SER A 132 -15.26 0.67 2.25
N ILE A 133 -15.00 1.41 1.17
CA ILE A 133 -13.80 1.23 0.35
C ILE A 133 -12.54 1.64 1.12
N GLN A 134 -12.59 2.75 1.86
CA GLN A 134 -11.46 3.18 2.70
C GLN A 134 -11.16 2.16 3.82
N GLN A 135 -12.18 1.53 4.39
CA GLN A 135 -12.03 0.46 5.37
C GLN A 135 -11.31 -0.74 4.75
N ILE A 136 -11.73 -1.17 3.56
CA ILE A 136 -11.10 -2.29 2.85
C ILE A 136 -9.63 -1.96 2.53
N GLU A 137 -9.33 -0.75 2.05
CA GLU A 137 -7.95 -0.31 1.81
C GLU A 137 -7.10 -0.29 3.09
N LYS A 138 -7.70 0.08 4.23
CA LYS A 138 -7.04 0.06 5.55
C LYS A 138 -6.89 -1.35 6.14
N GLY A 139 -7.50 -2.36 5.52
CA GLY A 139 -7.45 -3.74 5.99
C GLY A 139 -8.54 -4.11 7.01
N THR A 140 -9.64 -3.36 7.07
CA THR A 140 -10.84 -3.71 7.85
C THR A 140 -11.97 -4.11 6.92
N LEU A 141 -12.64 -5.23 7.21
CA LEU A 141 -13.71 -5.78 6.39
C LEU A 141 -15.07 -5.30 6.89
N PRO A 142 -15.91 -4.67 6.04
CA PRO A 142 -17.30 -4.36 6.36
C PRO A 142 -18.17 -5.63 6.31
N GLU A 143 -19.36 -5.59 6.93
CA GLU A 143 -20.29 -6.75 6.99
C GLU A 143 -20.66 -7.27 5.59
N ASN A 144 -20.83 -6.38 4.62
CA ASN A 144 -21.21 -6.72 3.23
C ASN A 144 -20.00 -6.89 2.29
N PHE A 145 -18.86 -7.37 2.79
CA PHE A 145 -17.61 -7.44 2.00
C PHE A 145 -17.74 -8.30 0.73
N LYS A 146 -18.54 -9.37 0.75
CA LYS A 146 -18.67 -10.30 -0.39
C LYS A 146 -19.25 -9.61 -1.63
N GLU A 147 -20.36 -8.88 -1.47
CA GLU A 147 -21.00 -8.16 -2.57
C GLU A 147 -20.12 -7.05 -3.12
N ILE A 148 -19.45 -6.32 -2.22
CA ILE A 148 -18.53 -5.24 -2.59
C ILE A 148 -17.38 -5.81 -3.41
N PHE A 149 -16.81 -6.95 -2.98
CA PHE A 149 -15.69 -7.58 -3.67
C PHE A 149 -16.10 -8.05 -5.07
N LEU A 150 -17.26 -8.69 -5.23
CA LEU A 150 -17.74 -9.10 -6.56
C LEU A 150 -17.88 -7.91 -7.53
N LYS A 151 -18.42 -6.78 -7.06
CA LYS A 151 -18.53 -5.58 -7.90
C LYS A 151 -17.16 -4.97 -8.22
N ILE A 152 -16.24 -4.96 -7.24
CA ILE A 152 -14.87 -4.48 -7.43
C ILE A 152 -14.13 -5.36 -8.44
N GLU A 153 -14.23 -6.68 -8.31
CA GLU A 153 -13.62 -7.65 -9.23
C GLU A 153 -14.18 -7.48 -10.65
N ALA A 154 -15.49 -7.29 -10.79
CA ALA A 154 -16.13 -7.05 -12.09
C ALA A 154 -15.67 -5.74 -12.75
N LEU A 155 -15.47 -4.67 -11.96
CA LEU A 155 -15.07 -3.36 -12.48
C LEU A 155 -13.58 -3.29 -12.79
N LEU A 156 -12.74 -3.83 -11.91
CA LEU A 156 -11.28 -3.70 -12.00
C LEU A 156 -10.60 -4.92 -12.67
N GLY A 157 -11.30 -6.04 -12.83
CA GLY A 157 -10.76 -7.27 -13.40
C GLY A 157 -9.71 -7.96 -12.53
N ILE A 158 -9.88 -7.94 -11.21
CA ILE A 158 -8.92 -8.49 -10.22
C ILE A 158 -9.55 -9.67 -9.50
N LYS A 159 -8.71 -10.48 -8.85
CA LYS A 159 -9.13 -11.48 -7.88
C LYS A 159 -8.83 -10.99 -6.47
N LEU A 160 -9.86 -10.93 -5.64
CA LEU A 160 -9.82 -10.62 -4.21
C LEU A 160 -10.27 -11.82 -3.37
N LEU A 161 -11.17 -12.67 -3.91
CA LEU A 161 -11.62 -13.92 -3.31
C LEU A 161 -10.76 -15.11 -3.79
N LYS A 162 -10.49 -16.08 -2.90
CA LYS A 162 -9.69 -17.28 -3.21
C LYS A 162 -10.44 -18.26 -4.13
N ASP A 163 -11.75 -18.45 -3.90
CA ASP A 163 -12.52 -19.55 -4.50
C ASP A 163 -13.45 -19.15 -5.65
N HIS A 164 -13.30 -17.94 -6.20
CA HIS A 164 -14.17 -17.52 -7.29
C HIS A 164 -13.77 -18.20 -8.62
N LYS A 165 -14.55 -19.23 -9.02
CA LYS A 165 -14.70 -19.57 -10.43
C LYS A 165 -15.22 -18.32 -11.13
N PRO A 166 -14.55 -17.79 -12.18
CA PRO A 166 -15.05 -16.63 -12.89
C PRO A 166 -16.48 -16.92 -13.30
N GLN A 167 -17.47 -16.26 -12.67
CA GLN A 167 -18.76 -16.16 -13.31
C GLN A 167 -18.48 -15.46 -14.63
N ILE A 168 -18.63 -16.22 -15.71
CA ILE A 168 -18.51 -15.72 -17.07
C ILE A 168 -19.63 -14.69 -17.16
N ASN A 169 -19.32 -13.43 -16.84
CA ASN A 169 -20.16 -12.33 -17.25
C ASN A 169 -20.18 -12.45 -18.77
N PHE A 170 -21.31 -12.89 -19.32
CA PHE A 170 -21.58 -12.81 -20.74
C PHE A 170 -21.56 -11.32 -21.10
N THR A 171 -20.36 -10.79 -21.33
CA THR A 171 -20.20 -9.60 -22.12
C THR A 171 -20.88 -9.92 -23.44
N ARG A 172 -21.80 -9.05 -23.87
CA ARG A 172 -22.50 -9.09 -25.17
C ARG A 172 -21.51 -8.91 -26.35
N ASN A 173 -20.35 -9.56 -26.31
CA ASN A 173 -19.32 -9.49 -27.33
C ASN A 173 -19.25 -10.76 -28.20
N ASN A 174 -20.15 -11.74 -28.01
CA ASN A 174 -20.17 -12.96 -28.79
C ASN A 174 -21.57 -13.27 -29.36
N ARG A 175 -22.20 -12.28 -30.02
CA ARG A 175 -23.42 -12.48 -30.81
C ARG A 175 -23.26 -13.61 -31.85
N ASN A 176 -22.04 -13.78 -32.36
CA ASN A 176 -21.69 -14.84 -33.31
C ASN A 176 -21.74 -16.24 -32.65
N ARG A 177 -21.26 -16.39 -31.41
CA ARG A 177 -21.26 -17.67 -30.69
C ARG A 177 -22.66 -18.06 -30.23
N GLU A 178 -23.50 -17.09 -29.85
CA GLU A 178 -24.92 -17.32 -29.57
C GLU A 178 -25.68 -17.78 -30.81
N GLN A 179 -25.42 -17.19 -31.98
CA GLN A 179 -26.01 -17.63 -33.26
C GLN A 179 -25.53 -19.02 -33.66
N GLU A 180 -24.29 -19.38 -33.36
CA GLU A 180 -23.73 -20.72 -33.60
C GLU A 180 -24.39 -21.77 -32.70
N ILE A 181 -24.58 -21.44 -31.41
CA ILE A 181 -25.28 -22.30 -30.46
C ILE A 181 -26.75 -22.46 -30.87
N LEU A 182 -27.43 -21.38 -31.26
CA LEU A 182 -28.82 -21.44 -31.71
C LEU A 182 -28.98 -22.28 -32.99
N LYS A 183 -28.04 -22.15 -33.95
CA LYS A 183 -28.01 -23.02 -35.14
C LYS A 183 -27.79 -24.48 -34.77
N SER A 184 -26.88 -24.77 -33.84
CA SER A 184 -26.61 -26.15 -33.38
C SER A 184 -27.81 -26.78 -32.65
N VAL A 185 -28.57 -25.99 -31.90
CA VAL A 185 -29.80 -26.45 -31.23
C VAL A 185 -30.92 -26.63 -32.26
N GLU A 186 -31.01 -25.75 -33.26
CA GLU A 186 -32.01 -25.86 -34.33
C GLU A 186 -31.76 -27.07 -35.24
N THR A 187 -30.49 -27.44 -35.49
CA THR A 187 -30.15 -28.69 -36.19
C THR A 187 -30.47 -29.91 -35.33
N ARG A 188 -30.18 -29.87 -34.02
CA ARG A 188 -30.55 -30.93 -33.06
C ARG A 188 -32.06 -31.14 -32.94
N MET A 189 -32.87 -30.09 -33.07
CA MET A 189 -34.33 -30.22 -33.03
C MET A 189 -34.95 -30.69 -34.36
N LYS A 190 -34.24 -30.58 -35.49
CA LYS A 190 -34.75 -30.97 -36.81
C LYS A 190 -34.37 -32.41 -37.22
N ASN A 191 -33.28 -32.95 -36.70
CA ASN A 191 -32.84 -34.33 -36.98
C ASN A 191 -32.63 -35.13 -35.67
N PRO A 192 -33.63 -35.88 -35.21
CA PRO A 192 -33.47 -36.80 -34.07
C PRO A 192 -32.70 -38.09 -34.42
N GLU A 193 -32.45 -38.37 -35.71
CA GLU A 193 -31.68 -39.56 -36.14
C GLU A 193 -30.16 -39.41 -36.03
N ALA A 194 -29.65 -38.20 -35.72
CA ALA A 194 -28.22 -37.96 -35.51
C ALA A 194 -27.70 -38.44 -34.14
N GLU A 195 -28.58 -38.85 -33.23
CA GLU A 195 -28.19 -39.40 -31.93
C GLU A 195 -27.54 -40.79 -32.06
N LEU A 196 -27.87 -41.56 -33.11
CA LEU A 196 -27.29 -42.88 -33.33
C LEU A 196 -25.87 -42.82 -33.92
N GLU A 197 -25.60 -41.86 -34.82
CA GLU A 197 -24.26 -41.70 -35.43
C GLU A 197 -23.25 -41.10 -34.45
N GLU A 198 -23.65 -40.17 -33.57
CA GLU A 198 -22.77 -39.62 -32.53
C GLU A 198 -22.47 -40.65 -31.42
N GLU A 199 -23.42 -41.53 -31.06
CA GLU A 199 -23.18 -42.63 -30.11
C GLU A 199 -22.25 -43.71 -30.70
N GLU A 200 -22.42 -44.07 -31.97
CA GLU A 200 -21.52 -44.99 -32.68
C GLU A 200 -20.09 -44.40 -32.82
N GLU A 201 -19.94 -43.10 -33.11
CA GLU A 201 -18.63 -42.43 -33.14
C GLU A 201 -17.95 -42.36 -31.76
N ILE A 202 -18.71 -42.22 -30.67
CA ILE A 202 -18.17 -42.23 -29.30
C ILE A 202 -17.70 -43.64 -28.91
N GLU A 203 -18.45 -44.69 -29.28
CA GLU A 203 -18.03 -46.08 -29.05
C GLU A 203 -16.77 -46.45 -29.87
N GLU A 204 -16.69 -46.03 -31.14
CA GLU A 204 -15.48 -46.23 -31.97
C GLU A 204 -14.25 -45.49 -31.39
N MET A 205 -14.44 -44.28 -30.85
CA MET A 205 -13.38 -43.50 -30.22
C MET A 205 -12.91 -44.10 -28.89
N GLU A 206 -13.80 -44.71 -28.11
CA GLU A 206 -13.44 -45.46 -26.90
C GLU A 206 -12.67 -46.76 -27.22
N GLU A 207 -13.01 -47.45 -28.31
CA GLU A 207 -12.25 -48.60 -28.79
C GLU A 207 -10.84 -48.21 -29.27
N ILE A 208 -10.71 -47.07 -29.94
CA ILE A 208 -9.41 -46.53 -30.37
C ILE A 208 -8.57 -46.17 -29.14
N HIS A 209 -9.17 -45.60 -28.09
CA HIS A 209 -8.47 -45.30 -26.84
C HIS A 209 -7.95 -46.56 -26.12
N LYS A 210 -8.73 -47.65 -26.10
CA LYS A 210 -8.29 -48.95 -25.55
C LYS A 210 -7.15 -49.58 -26.35
N LYS A 211 -7.14 -49.39 -27.69
CA LYS A 211 -6.05 -49.83 -28.57
C LYS A 211 -4.77 -48.98 -28.43
N ILE A 212 -4.92 -47.71 -28.04
CA ILE A 212 -3.78 -46.79 -27.75
C ILE A 212 -3.13 -47.14 -26.40
N GLU A 213 -3.90 -47.56 -25.39
CA GLU A 213 -3.39 -48.03 -24.08
C GLU A 213 -2.54 -49.31 -24.18
N GLN A 214 -2.70 -50.10 -25.24
CA GLN A 214 -1.96 -51.36 -25.47
C GLN A 214 -0.63 -51.19 -26.23
N GLU A 215 -0.12 -49.96 -26.41
CA GLU A 215 1.22 -49.65 -26.95
C GLU A 215 1.57 -50.28 -28.34
N GLU A 216 0.61 -50.52 -29.24
CA GLU A 216 0.89 -51.03 -30.59
C GLU A 216 0.83 -50.00 -31.73
N ILE A 217 1.18 -48.72 -31.49
CA ILE A 217 1.37 -47.77 -32.60
C ILE A 217 2.76 -47.15 -32.58
N LYS A 218 3.67 -47.75 -33.38
CA LYS A 218 4.95 -47.16 -33.77
C LYS A 218 4.71 -45.91 -34.63
N LEU A 219 4.62 -44.74 -33.99
CA LEU A 219 4.52 -43.42 -34.61
C LEU A 219 5.84 -42.96 -35.26
N SER A 220 6.23 -43.59 -36.37
CA SER A 220 7.38 -43.17 -37.16
C SER A 220 7.09 -42.93 -38.65
N LYS A 221 5.82 -42.91 -39.10
CA LYS A 221 5.50 -42.72 -40.52
C LYS A 221 4.21 -41.92 -40.81
N ARG A 222 4.08 -40.69 -40.34
CA ARG A 222 3.08 -39.75 -40.89
C ARG A 222 3.75 -38.46 -41.33
N LYS A 223 3.64 -38.15 -42.63
CA LYS A 223 4.39 -37.07 -43.33
C LYS A 223 3.58 -35.77 -43.52
N ASP A 224 2.28 -35.77 -43.19
CA ASP A 224 1.40 -34.64 -43.54
C ASP A 224 1.04 -33.78 -42.32
N ILE A 225 1.24 -32.47 -42.48
CA ILE A 225 1.12 -31.44 -41.42
C ILE A 225 -0.34 -31.18 -41.01
N GLN A 226 -1.30 -31.59 -41.85
CA GLN A 226 -2.73 -31.29 -41.64
C GLN A 226 -3.39 -32.15 -40.55
N ASN A 227 -2.78 -33.28 -40.16
CA ASN A 227 -3.36 -34.24 -39.20
C ASN A 227 -2.66 -34.22 -37.83
N VAL A 228 -2.12 -33.07 -37.42
CA VAL A 228 -1.51 -32.92 -36.09
C VAL A 228 -2.59 -32.51 -35.10
N THR A 229 -2.91 -33.41 -34.17
CA THR A 229 -3.86 -33.12 -33.08
C THR A 229 -3.18 -32.38 -31.93
N LEU A 230 -3.98 -31.76 -31.07
CA LEU A 230 -3.47 -31.03 -29.90
C LEU A 230 -2.72 -31.96 -28.92
N ASN A 231 -3.09 -33.25 -28.90
CA ASN A 231 -2.42 -34.29 -28.12
C ASN A 231 -1.02 -34.63 -28.70
N ASP A 232 -0.87 -34.70 -30.03
CA ASP A 232 0.44 -34.92 -30.67
C ASP A 232 1.45 -33.80 -30.32
N LEU A 233 0.97 -32.57 -30.16
CA LEU A 233 1.80 -31.43 -29.75
C LEU A 233 2.24 -31.53 -28.28
N ILE A 234 1.36 -32.05 -27.41
CA ILE A 234 1.66 -32.29 -26.00
C ILE A 234 2.70 -33.41 -25.87
N ASP A 235 2.55 -34.49 -26.65
CA ASP A 235 3.48 -35.62 -26.63
C ASP A 235 4.83 -35.24 -27.21
N ARG A 236 4.85 -34.45 -28.30
CA ARG A 236 6.08 -33.89 -28.85
C ARG A 236 6.78 -32.95 -27.87
N LYS A 237 6.02 -32.17 -27.08
CA LYS A 237 6.58 -31.31 -26.03
C LYS A 237 7.20 -32.15 -24.91
N ARG A 238 6.50 -33.18 -24.42
CA ARG A 238 7.01 -34.12 -23.41
C ARG A 238 8.26 -34.86 -23.89
N ALA A 239 8.27 -35.34 -25.13
CA ALA A 239 9.43 -36.00 -25.72
C ALA A 239 10.65 -35.06 -25.80
N ARG A 240 10.42 -33.79 -26.18
CA ARG A 240 11.47 -32.77 -26.26
C ARG A 240 12.02 -32.39 -24.88
N GLU A 241 11.18 -32.36 -23.85
CA GLU A 241 11.60 -32.15 -22.46
C GLU A 241 12.41 -33.34 -21.94
N LYS A 242 12.01 -34.58 -22.25
CA LYS A 242 12.79 -35.79 -21.93
C LYS A 242 14.17 -35.78 -22.60
N TYR A 243 14.25 -35.44 -23.88
CA TYR A 243 15.53 -35.34 -24.58
C TYR A 243 16.45 -34.27 -23.96
N LYS A 244 15.90 -33.09 -23.61
CA LYS A 244 16.67 -32.04 -22.91
C LYS A 244 17.15 -32.47 -21.52
N MET A 245 16.38 -33.29 -20.81
CA MET A 245 16.77 -33.85 -19.52
C MET A 245 17.89 -34.88 -19.70
N GLN A 246 17.79 -35.77 -20.70
CA GLN A 246 18.85 -36.73 -21.03
C GLN A 246 20.14 -36.04 -21.49
N THR A 247 20.06 -35.02 -22.35
CA THR A 247 21.27 -34.28 -22.76
C THR A 247 21.91 -33.58 -21.58
N LYS A 248 21.11 -32.99 -20.67
CA LYS A 248 21.66 -32.40 -19.42
C LYS A 248 22.26 -33.44 -18.48
N GLN A 249 21.70 -34.64 -18.42
CA GLN A 249 22.27 -35.74 -17.64
C GLN A 249 23.58 -36.25 -18.24
N ASN A 250 23.64 -36.37 -19.57
CA ASN A 250 24.87 -36.76 -20.28
C ASN A 250 25.93 -35.65 -20.25
N GLU A 251 25.55 -34.37 -20.25
CA GLU A 251 26.49 -33.26 -20.03
C GLU A 251 27.03 -33.21 -18.58
N MET A 252 26.26 -33.70 -17.60
CA MET A 252 26.71 -33.82 -16.19
C MET A 252 27.58 -35.07 -15.94
N MET A 253 27.37 -36.12 -16.72
CA MET A 253 28.20 -37.32 -16.73
C MET A 253 29.30 -37.11 -17.79
N GLY A 254 30.30 -36.29 -17.45
CA GLY A 254 31.38 -35.92 -18.36
C GLY A 254 31.99 -37.12 -19.09
N ASP A 255 32.45 -36.89 -20.32
CA ASP A 255 33.13 -37.87 -21.18
C ASP A 255 34.19 -38.67 -20.38
N ASP A 256 33.82 -39.86 -19.90
CA ASP A 256 34.79 -40.90 -19.60
C ASP A 256 35.32 -41.37 -20.96
N ILE A 257 36.46 -40.82 -21.34
CA ILE A 257 37.25 -41.26 -22.48
C ILE A 257 37.61 -42.73 -22.24
N ASP A 258 36.97 -43.63 -22.98
CA ASP A 258 37.42 -45.01 -23.14
C ASP A 258 38.82 -44.99 -23.78
N ILE A 259 39.86 -45.10 -22.96
CA ILE A 259 41.18 -45.53 -23.40
C ILE A 259 41.15 -47.05 -23.38
N GLU A 260 40.79 -47.66 -24.50
CA GLU A 260 41.31 -48.98 -24.87
C GLU A 260 41.25 -49.16 -26.40
N GLU A 261 42.41 -49.55 -26.95
CA GLU A 261 42.76 -49.81 -28.35
C GLU A 261 43.15 -48.61 -29.25
N LEU A 262 44.37 -48.08 -29.03
CA LEU A 262 45.47 -48.13 -30.02
C LEU A 262 46.81 -47.68 -29.41
#